data_AF-A0A3M5WVH1-F1
#
_entry.id   AF-A0A3M5WVH1-F1
#
_cell.length_a   1.000
_cell.length_b   1.000
_cell.length_c   1.000
_cell.angle_alpha   90.00
_cell.angle_beta   90.00
_cell.angle_gamma   90.00
#
_symmetry.space_group_name_H-M   'P 1'
#
loop_
_entity.id
_entity.type
_entity.pdbx_description
1 polymer ?
#
loop_
_entity_poly.entity_id
_entity_poly.type
_entity_poly.pdbx_seq_one_letter_code
_entity_poly.pdbx_strand_id
1 'polypeptide(L)'
;MNDFYTRHPGYVVHIHSRIVHADLTPAASEMNAIICAGNGSWPGYIAHPLVSEKLVVIASPAALAGYQSMTPAQVAQHALLSVVSRPNAWSDWFDSNRLDHHIMRPGPSFELTSHLIQAVAAGIGIALVPRILVQDEIHSGELVTLFEPLDSGRNYYLAYATRFQNLPSLCVFRDWLLSTPFPDPL
;
A
#
# COMPACT_ATOMS: atom_id res chain seq x y z
N MET A 1 -0.59 -17.09 -1.65
CA MET A 1 0.06 -17.85 -2.76
C MET A 1 0.28 -19.32 -2.45
N ASN A 2 0.82 -19.70 -1.28
CA ASN A 2 1.01 -21.12 -0.95
C ASN A 2 -0.31 -21.94 -1.05
N ASP A 3 -1.41 -21.38 -0.52
CA ASP A 3 -2.75 -21.98 -0.64
C ASP A 3 -3.20 -22.16 -2.11
N PHE A 4 -2.97 -21.17 -2.98
CA PHE A 4 -3.27 -21.27 -4.42
C PHE A 4 -2.58 -22.49 -5.05
N TYR A 5 -1.26 -22.61 -4.86
CA TYR A 5 -0.49 -23.72 -5.44
C TYR A 5 -0.90 -25.09 -4.87
N THR A 6 -1.34 -25.12 -3.61
CA THR A 6 -1.86 -26.34 -2.98
C THR A 6 -3.18 -26.77 -3.63
N ARG A 7 -4.08 -25.83 -3.93
CA ARG A 7 -5.39 -26.11 -4.56
C ARG A 7 -5.32 -26.27 -6.08
N HIS A 8 -4.31 -25.71 -6.73
CA HIS A 8 -4.20 -25.59 -8.19
C HIS A 8 -2.79 -25.93 -8.71
N PRO A 9 -2.28 -27.17 -8.52
CA PRO A 9 -0.87 -27.51 -8.79
C PRO A 9 -0.45 -27.44 -10.27
N GLY A 10 -1.39 -27.35 -11.21
CA GLY A 10 -1.11 -27.23 -12.65
C GLY A 10 -0.92 -25.79 -13.15
N TYR A 11 -1.07 -24.79 -12.29
CA TYR A 11 -0.98 -23.38 -12.66
C TYR A 11 0.29 -22.74 -12.12
N VAL A 12 0.95 -21.93 -12.95
CA VAL A 12 2.14 -21.15 -12.59
C VAL A 12 1.78 -19.68 -12.63
N VAL A 13 2.13 -18.93 -11.58
CA VAL A 13 1.89 -17.48 -11.50
C VAL A 13 3.23 -16.76 -11.48
N HIS A 14 3.45 -15.90 -12.48
CA HIS A 14 4.59 -15.00 -12.54
C HIS A 14 4.20 -13.64 -11.94
N ILE A 15 4.94 -13.19 -10.94
CA ILE A 15 4.67 -11.93 -10.24
C ILE A 15 5.76 -10.93 -10.61
N HIS A 16 5.33 -9.74 -11.04
CA HIS A 16 6.21 -8.63 -11.35
C HIS A 16 5.73 -7.38 -10.63
N SER A 17 6.61 -6.74 -9.85
CA SER A 17 6.34 -5.41 -9.29
C SER A 17 6.73 -4.35 -10.31
N ARG A 18 5.77 -3.49 -10.64
CA ARG A 18 5.98 -2.33 -11.52
C ARG A 18 5.43 -1.10 -10.81
N ILE A 19 6.17 0.00 -10.90
CA ILE A 19 5.64 1.32 -10.55
C ILE A 19 4.84 1.76 -11.78
N VAL A 20 3.52 1.60 -11.72
CA VAL A 20 2.60 2.02 -12.79
C VAL A 20 1.88 3.26 -12.29
N HIS A 21 1.97 4.35 -13.05
CA HIS A 21 1.18 5.56 -12.78
C HIS A 21 -0.31 5.31 -13.04
N ALA A 22 -1.17 6.27 -12.70
CA ALA A 22 -2.62 6.15 -12.58
C ALA A 22 -3.34 5.43 -13.75
N ASP A 23 -2.76 5.47 -14.96
CA ASP A 23 -3.23 4.73 -16.11
C ASP A 23 -2.56 3.36 -16.20
N LEU A 24 -3.36 2.30 -16.31
CA LEU A 24 -2.89 0.97 -16.71
C LEU A 24 -2.43 1.03 -18.18
N THR A 25 -1.24 1.60 -18.39
CA THR A 25 -0.59 1.88 -19.69
C THR A 25 -0.37 0.62 -20.55
N PRO A 26 0.07 0.74 -21.82
CA PRO A 26 0.31 -0.44 -22.69
C PRO A 26 1.28 -1.47 -22.11
N ALA A 27 2.20 -1.08 -21.21
CA ALA A 27 3.10 -2.00 -20.51
C ALA A 27 2.37 -2.96 -19.54
N ALA A 28 1.21 -2.53 -19.03
CA ALA A 28 0.31 -3.37 -18.26
C ALA A 28 -0.49 -4.35 -19.16
N SER A 29 -0.53 -4.12 -20.47
CA SER A 29 -1.30 -4.94 -21.41
C SER A 29 -0.69 -6.35 -21.63
N GLU A 30 0.59 -6.54 -21.30
CA GLU A 30 1.23 -7.87 -21.32
C GLU A 30 0.91 -8.71 -20.08
N MET A 31 0.44 -8.08 -18.99
CA MET A 31 0.03 -8.81 -17.79
C MET A 31 -1.40 -9.33 -17.94
N ASN A 32 -1.61 -10.60 -17.59
CA ASN A 32 -2.96 -11.17 -17.60
C ASN A 32 -3.85 -10.57 -16.50
N ALA A 33 -3.25 -10.11 -15.40
CA ALA A 33 -3.90 -9.37 -14.32
C ALA A 33 -2.92 -8.49 -13.57
N ILE A 34 -3.48 -7.52 -12.85
CA ILE A 34 -2.77 -6.49 -12.11
C ILE A 34 -3.45 -6.34 -10.75
N ILE A 35 -2.66 -6.22 -9.69
CA ILE A 35 -3.15 -5.81 -8.37
C ILE A 35 -2.65 -4.39 -8.12
N CYS A 36 -3.56 -3.43 -8.02
CA CYS A 36 -3.20 -2.02 -7.87
C CYS A 36 -4.19 -1.26 -6.98
N ALA A 37 -3.72 -0.18 -6.36
CA ALA A 37 -4.57 0.74 -5.61
C ALA A 37 -5.10 1.86 -6.52
N GLY A 38 -6.39 2.15 -6.45
CA GLY A 38 -7.01 3.20 -7.27
C GLY A 38 -8.49 3.38 -6.96
N ASN A 39 -9.24 3.86 -7.94
CA ASN A 39 -10.69 4.12 -7.84
C ASN A 39 -11.55 3.02 -8.50
N GLY A 40 -10.93 1.99 -9.09
CA GLY A 40 -11.64 0.89 -9.74
C GLY A 40 -12.05 1.15 -11.18
N SER A 41 -11.77 2.33 -11.75
CA SER A 41 -12.21 2.72 -13.09
C SER A 41 -11.02 2.89 -14.03
N TRP A 42 -10.80 1.89 -14.89
CA TRP A 42 -9.79 1.91 -15.93
C TRP A 42 -10.40 1.53 -17.28
N PRO A 43 -10.32 2.38 -18.32
CA PRO A 43 -10.89 2.09 -19.63
C PRO A 43 -10.38 0.76 -20.22
N GLY A 44 -11.30 -0.13 -20.59
CA GLY A 44 -10.97 -1.42 -21.21
C GLY A 44 -10.52 -2.52 -20.22
N TYR A 45 -10.65 -2.27 -18.92
CA TYR A 45 -10.35 -3.23 -17.85
C TYR A 45 -11.61 -3.59 -17.05
N ILE A 46 -11.64 -4.81 -16.56
CA ILE A 46 -12.56 -5.27 -15.52
C ILE A 46 -11.79 -5.21 -14.19
N ALA A 47 -12.39 -4.60 -13.17
CA ALA A 47 -11.79 -4.45 -11.85
C ALA A 47 -12.68 -5.04 -10.76
N HIS A 48 -12.08 -5.84 -9.87
CA HIS A 48 -12.73 -6.43 -8.72
C HIS A 48 -12.11 -5.83 -7.45
N PRO A 49 -12.90 -5.18 -6.57
CA PRO A 49 -12.39 -4.64 -5.32
C PRO A 49 -11.90 -5.77 -4.42
N LEU A 50 -10.75 -5.57 -3.78
CA LEU A 50 -10.14 -6.53 -2.87
C LEU A 50 -10.23 -6.04 -1.42
N VAL A 51 -9.71 -4.84 -1.15
CA VAL A 51 -9.66 -4.27 0.19
C VAL A 51 -9.56 -2.75 0.13
N SER A 52 -10.23 -2.07 1.05
CA SER A 52 -10.11 -0.62 1.21
C SER A 52 -8.77 -0.24 1.78
N GLU A 53 -8.13 0.75 1.18
CA GLU A 53 -6.80 1.16 1.58
C GLU A 53 -6.87 2.17 2.73
N LYS A 54 -6.31 1.74 3.86
CA LYS A 54 -6.07 2.61 5.02
C LYS A 54 -4.58 2.95 5.12
N LEU A 55 -4.28 4.20 5.40
CA LEU A 55 -2.94 4.70 5.65
C LEU A 55 -2.68 4.80 7.14
N VAL A 56 -1.49 4.40 7.56
CA VAL A 56 -1.03 4.51 8.95
C VAL A 56 0.30 5.24 8.99
N VAL A 57 0.44 6.10 10.01
CA VAL A 57 1.71 6.75 10.33
C VAL A 57 2.53 5.76 11.14
N ILE A 58 3.63 5.28 10.57
CA ILE A 58 4.52 4.29 11.17
C ILE A 58 5.82 4.91 11.70
N ALA A 59 6.29 4.39 12.81
CA ALA A 59 7.60 4.71 13.38
C ALA A 59 8.25 3.47 14.01
N SER A 60 9.57 3.48 14.13
CA SER A 60 10.29 2.50 14.96
C SER A 60 10.20 2.92 16.43
N PRO A 61 9.61 2.10 17.33
CA PRO A 61 9.52 2.42 18.75
C PRO A 61 10.90 2.49 19.42
N ALA A 62 11.92 1.83 18.85
CA ALA A 62 13.30 1.88 19.33
C ALA A 62 13.97 3.24 19.05
N ALA A 63 13.56 3.93 17.98
CA ALA A 63 14.12 5.22 17.58
C ALA A 63 13.29 6.42 18.08
N LEU A 64 12.04 6.19 18.51
CA LEU A 64 11.08 7.24 18.85
C LEU A 64 10.52 7.04 20.26
N ALA A 65 11.24 7.54 21.26
CA ALA A 65 10.78 7.52 22.64
C ALA A 65 9.54 8.41 22.83
N GLY A 66 8.58 7.95 23.64
CA GLY A 66 7.36 8.70 23.96
C GLY A 66 6.35 8.79 22.81
N TYR A 67 6.44 7.88 21.83
CA TYR A 67 5.57 7.84 20.66
C TYR A 67 4.08 7.78 21.01
N GLN A 68 3.70 7.20 22.17
CA GLN A 68 2.31 7.02 22.60
C GLN A 68 1.57 8.34 22.86
N SER A 69 2.31 9.43 23.14
CA SER A 69 1.74 10.75 23.44
C SER A 69 2.06 11.78 22.35
N MET A 70 2.54 11.34 21.19
CA MET A 70 2.89 12.26 20.12
C MET A 70 1.65 12.92 19.52
N THR A 71 1.77 14.22 19.28
CA THR A 71 0.79 15.00 18.53
C THR A 71 1.17 15.04 17.05
N PRO A 72 0.19 15.30 16.15
CA PRO A 72 0.50 15.49 14.74
C PRO A 72 1.57 16.55 14.46
N ALA A 73 1.58 17.64 15.24
CA ALA A 73 2.57 18.70 15.14
C ALA A 73 3.99 18.25 15.57
N GLN A 74 4.11 17.30 16.51
CA GLN A 74 5.40 16.72 16.85
C GLN A 74 5.91 15.79 15.75
N VAL A 75 5.03 15.02 15.10
CA VAL A 75 5.39 14.18 13.95
C VAL A 75 6.01 15.02 12.82
N ALA A 76 5.46 16.20 12.54
CA ALA A 76 5.98 17.13 11.54
C ALA A 76 7.46 17.53 11.75
N GLN A 77 7.99 17.42 12.97
CA GLN A 77 9.37 17.78 13.32
C GLN A 77 10.40 16.67 12.99
N HIS A 78 9.94 15.46 12.67
CA HIS A 78 10.78 14.34 12.26
C HIS A 78 11.00 14.33 10.75
N ALA A 79 12.00 13.56 10.28
CA ALA A 79 12.16 13.33 8.85
C ALA A 79 10.96 12.54 8.32
N LEU A 80 10.19 13.14 7.42
CA LEU A 80 8.99 12.54 6.82
C LEU A 80 9.37 11.83 5.52
N LEU A 81 9.52 10.51 5.59
CA LEU A 81 9.90 9.67 4.46
C LEU A 81 8.71 9.52 3.51
N SER A 82 8.97 9.53 2.20
CA SER A 82 7.93 9.44 1.18
C SER A 82 8.23 8.38 0.12
N VAL A 83 7.21 7.97 -0.61
CA VAL A 83 7.34 7.07 -1.76
C VAL A 83 6.97 7.83 -3.04
N VAL A 84 7.74 7.65 -4.10
CA VAL A 84 7.56 8.36 -5.38
C VAL A 84 6.17 8.15 -5.98
N SER A 85 5.57 6.97 -5.75
CA SER A 85 4.21 6.68 -6.21
C SER A 85 3.10 7.49 -5.53
N ARG A 86 3.40 8.21 -4.44
CA ARG A 86 2.42 8.97 -3.63
C ARG A 86 3.01 10.28 -3.10
N PRO A 87 3.36 11.24 -3.98
CA PRO A 87 4.05 12.47 -3.58
C PRO A 87 3.23 13.35 -2.61
N ASN A 88 1.89 13.30 -2.69
CA ASN A 88 1.02 14.16 -1.90
C ASN A 88 0.62 13.58 -0.54
N ALA A 89 1.05 12.36 -0.20
CA ALA A 89 0.57 11.63 0.97
C ALA A 89 0.73 12.42 2.28
N TRP A 90 1.86 13.11 2.45
CA TRP A 90 2.10 13.96 3.61
C TRP A 90 1.30 15.26 3.58
N SER A 91 1.19 15.91 2.43
CA SER A 91 0.34 17.11 2.27
C SER A 91 -1.11 16.82 2.65
N ASP A 92 -1.68 15.73 2.14
CA ASP A 92 -3.05 15.30 2.46
C ASP A 92 -3.21 15.01 3.97
N TRP A 93 -2.21 14.39 4.58
CA TRP A 93 -2.21 14.13 6.02
C TRP A 93 -2.11 15.42 6.86
N PHE A 94 -1.29 16.39 6.43
CA PHE A 94 -1.20 17.70 7.08
C PHE A 94 -2.54 18.45 7.02
N ASP A 95 -3.19 18.46 5.86
CA ASP A 95 -4.49 19.08 5.67
C ASP A 95 -5.55 18.44 6.57
N SER A 96 -5.58 17.10 6.65
CA SER A 96 -6.51 16.37 7.52
C SER A 96 -6.32 16.69 9.01
N ASN A 97 -5.10 17.05 9.41
CA ASN A 97 -4.75 17.42 10.78
C ASN A 97 -4.73 18.95 11.01
N ARG A 98 -5.11 19.75 10.00
CA ARG A 98 -5.07 21.23 10.05
C ARG A 98 -3.70 21.79 10.45
N LEU A 99 -2.64 21.16 9.96
CA LEU A 99 -1.26 21.60 10.19
C LEU A 99 -0.80 22.55 9.09
N ASP A 100 0.05 23.50 9.46
CA ASP A 100 0.75 24.34 8.49
C ASP A 100 1.79 23.51 7.73
N HIS A 101 1.81 23.59 6.39
CA HIS A 101 2.79 22.88 5.58
C HIS A 101 4.21 23.44 5.78
N HIS A 102 4.36 24.67 6.29
CA HIS A 102 5.66 25.27 6.61
C HIS A 102 6.43 24.56 7.73
N ILE A 103 5.74 23.83 8.62
CA ILE A 103 6.41 23.03 9.66
C ILE A 103 6.78 21.62 9.18
N MET A 104 6.45 21.27 7.93
CA MET A 104 6.78 19.99 7.34
C MET A 104 8.30 19.86 7.19
N ARG A 105 8.86 18.72 7.60
CA ARG A 105 10.27 18.39 7.43
C ARG A 105 10.44 17.21 6.46
N PRO A 106 10.59 17.46 5.15
CA PRO A 106 10.78 16.41 4.16
C PRO A 106 12.00 15.54 4.46
N GLY A 107 11.81 14.22 4.41
CA GLY A 107 12.86 13.22 4.47
C GLY A 107 13.19 12.63 3.09
N PRO A 108 14.01 11.56 3.05
CA PRO A 108 14.31 10.84 1.82
C PRO A 108 13.04 10.29 1.15
N SER A 109 13.06 10.27 -0.19
CA SER A 109 12.03 9.63 -1.00
C SER A 109 12.54 8.29 -1.56
N PHE A 110 11.66 7.30 -1.61
CA PHE A 110 11.97 5.95 -2.05
C PHE A 110 11.12 5.53 -3.24
N GLU A 111 11.69 4.73 -4.14
CA GLU A 111 10.94 4.13 -5.26
C GLU A 111 9.95 3.06 -4.79
N LEU A 112 10.35 2.24 -3.82
CA LEU A 112 9.56 1.11 -3.31
C LEU A 112 9.14 1.33 -1.86
N THR A 113 7.86 1.09 -1.57
CA THR A 113 7.34 1.17 -0.19
C THR A 113 8.05 0.21 0.76
N SER A 114 8.47 -0.97 0.30
CA SER A 114 9.25 -1.92 1.12
C SER A 114 10.56 -1.33 1.61
N HIS A 115 11.31 -0.61 0.76
CA HIS A 115 12.56 0.04 1.19
C HIS A 115 12.30 1.19 2.17
N LEU A 116 11.20 1.92 1.98
CA LEU A 116 10.77 2.95 2.92
C LEU A 116 10.40 2.35 4.29
N ILE A 117 9.68 1.23 4.34
CA ILE A 117 9.34 0.53 5.59
C ILE A 117 10.62 0.11 6.33
N GLN A 118 11.58 -0.47 5.62
CA GLN A 118 12.88 -0.84 6.19
C GLN A 118 13.66 0.38 6.71
N ALA A 119 13.60 1.52 6.02
CA ALA A 119 14.20 2.77 6.48
C ALA A 119 13.56 3.30 7.77
N VAL A 120 12.23 3.18 7.91
CA VAL A 120 11.52 3.53 9.15
C VAL A 120 11.91 2.60 10.29
N ALA A 121 11.95 1.28 10.05
CA ALA A 121 12.37 0.29 11.05
C ALA A 121 13.79 0.58 11.57
N ALA A 122 14.69 1.00 10.68
CA ALA A 122 16.05 1.44 11.00
C ALA A 122 16.14 2.81 11.71
N GLY A 123 15.01 3.49 11.96
CA GLY A 123 14.96 4.75 12.70
C GLY A 123 15.31 6.00 11.89
N ILE A 124 15.32 5.92 10.55
CA ILE A 124 15.67 7.06 9.68
C ILE A 124 14.63 8.19 9.77
N GLY A 125 13.38 7.85 10.05
CA GLY A 125 12.30 8.81 10.24
C GLY A 125 10.94 8.15 10.35
N ILE A 126 9.89 8.88 9.99
CA ILE A 126 8.48 8.47 10.06
C ILE A 126 7.93 8.39 8.65
N ALA A 127 7.02 7.45 8.38
CA ALA A 127 6.37 7.33 7.08
C ALA A 127 4.85 7.15 7.18
N LEU A 128 4.14 7.54 6.12
CA LEU A 128 2.73 7.23 5.91
C LEU A 128 2.63 6.11 4.86
N VAL A 129 2.10 4.94 5.25
CA VAL A 129 2.08 3.75 4.39
C VAL A 129 0.74 3.02 4.42
N PRO A 130 0.37 2.25 3.38
CA PRO A 130 -0.76 1.35 3.44
C PRO A 130 -0.60 0.32 4.56
N ARG A 131 -1.58 0.25 5.48
CA ARG A 131 -1.53 -0.63 6.65
C ARG A 131 -1.33 -2.10 6.28
N ILE A 132 -1.92 -2.53 5.17
CA ILE A 132 -1.81 -3.91 4.68
C ILE A 132 -0.36 -4.33 4.38
N LEU A 133 0.55 -3.38 4.16
CA LEU A 133 1.95 -3.66 3.85
C LEU A 133 2.86 -3.72 5.08
N VAL A 134 2.34 -3.43 6.27
CA VAL A 134 3.13 -3.34 7.53
C VAL A 134 2.53 -4.13 8.68
N GLN A 135 1.60 -5.05 8.38
CA GLN A 135 0.89 -5.78 9.43
C GLN A 135 1.83 -6.68 10.23
N ASP A 136 2.82 -7.30 9.59
CA ASP A 136 3.75 -8.21 10.23
C ASP A 136 4.72 -7.44 11.16
N GLU A 137 5.22 -6.29 10.72
CA GLU A 137 6.08 -5.40 11.50
C GLU A 137 5.32 -4.80 12.69
N ILE A 138 4.04 -4.47 12.53
CA ILE A 138 3.18 -4.01 13.64
C ILE A 138 2.90 -5.15 14.63
N HIS A 139 2.55 -6.36 14.15
CA HIS A 139 2.27 -7.50 15.02
C HIS A 139 3.49 -7.95 15.82
N SER A 140 4.68 -7.92 15.20
CA SER A 140 5.94 -8.25 15.86
C SER A 140 6.45 -7.15 16.79
N GLY A 141 5.90 -5.93 16.70
CA GLY A 141 6.33 -4.77 17.46
C GLY A 141 7.61 -4.10 16.94
N GLU A 142 8.09 -4.50 15.76
CA GLU A 142 9.20 -3.83 15.07
C GLU A 142 8.82 -2.40 14.68
N LEU A 143 7.56 -2.19 14.30
CA LEU A 143 6.97 -0.89 14.01
C LEU A 143 5.73 -0.64 14.86
N VAL A 144 5.43 0.63 15.10
CA VAL A 144 4.22 1.08 15.78
C VAL A 144 3.47 2.08 14.93
N THR A 145 2.15 2.12 15.08
CA THR A 145 1.29 3.17 14.52
C THR A 145 1.14 4.31 15.52
N LEU A 146 1.31 5.56 15.06
CA LEU A 146 1.22 6.73 15.95
C LEU A 146 -0.22 7.23 16.16
N PHE A 147 -1.11 6.96 15.21
CA PHE A 147 -2.49 7.43 15.21
C PHE A 147 -3.41 6.37 14.60
N GLU A 148 -4.72 6.62 14.69
CA GLU A 148 -5.74 5.84 14.01
C GLU A 148 -5.51 5.84 12.48
N PRO A 149 -5.84 4.73 11.79
CA PRO A 149 -5.72 4.65 10.34
C PRO A 149 -6.61 5.68 9.63
N LEU A 150 -6.07 6.31 8.59
CA LEU A 150 -6.79 7.23 7.73
C LEU A 150 -7.30 6.52 6.48
N ASP A 151 -8.52 6.84 6.05
CA ASP A 151 -9.00 6.41 4.75
C ASP A 151 -8.24 7.15 3.63
N SER A 152 -7.70 6.41 2.67
CA SER A 152 -6.99 7.00 1.53
C SER A 152 -7.93 7.44 0.40
N GLY A 153 -9.21 7.09 0.46
CA GLY A 153 -10.17 7.21 -0.65
C GLY A 153 -9.91 6.23 -1.80
N ARG A 154 -8.97 5.28 -1.63
CA ARG A 154 -8.60 4.28 -2.63
C ARG A 154 -8.92 2.88 -2.12
N ASN A 155 -9.09 1.96 -3.05
CA ASN A 155 -9.11 0.52 -2.75
C ASN A 155 -8.05 -0.18 -3.59
N TYR A 156 -7.60 -1.33 -3.10
CA TYR A 156 -6.87 -2.29 -3.92
C TYR A 156 -7.86 -3.08 -4.77
N TYR A 157 -7.52 -3.27 -6.04
CA TYR A 157 -8.31 -4.00 -7.03
C TYR A 157 -7.47 -5.08 -7.69
N LEU A 158 -8.11 -6.20 -8.03
CA LEU A 158 -7.66 -7.08 -9.10
C LEU A 158 -8.23 -6.54 -10.40
N ALA A 159 -7.39 -6.08 -11.31
CA ALA A 159 -7.77 -5.55 -12.62
C ALA A 159 -7.18 -6.38 -13.76
N TYR A 160 -7.93 -6.55 -14.85
CA TYR A 160 -7.44 -7.19 -16.07
C TYR A 160 -8.16 -6.68 -17.31
N ALA A 161 -7.47 -6.65 -18.45
CA ALA A 161 -8.06 -6.20 -19.70
C ALA A 161 -9.23 -7.11 -20.11
N THR A 162 -10.33 -6.56 -20.64
CA THR A 162 -11.54 -7.33 -21.00
C THR A 162 -11.25 -8.49 -21.95
N ARG A 163 -10.24 -8.38 -22.81
CA ARG A 163 -9.79 -9.48 -23.69
C ARG A 163 -9.33 -10.74 -22.96
N PHE A 164 -8.88 -10.63 -21.71
CA PHE A 164 -8.46 -11.76 -20.89
C PHE A 164 -9.60 -12.36 -20.04
N GLN A 165 -10.81 -11.80 -20.07
CA GLN A 165 -11.90 -12.18 -19.15
C GLN A 165 -12.26 -13.68 -19.15
N ASN A 166 -11.99 -14.38 -20.27
CA ASN A 166 -12.28 -15.80 -20.46
C ASN A 166 -11.01 -16.68 -20.44
N LEU A 167 -9.83 -16.12 -20.13
CA LEU A 167 -8.59 -16.88 -20.03
C LEU A 167 -8.69 -17.85 -18.84
N PRO A 168 -8.65 -19.18 -19.03
CA PRO A 168 -8.94 -20.14 -17.97
C PRO A 168 -8.03 -20.00 -16.73
N SER A 169 -6.72 -19.75 -16.93
CA SER A 169 -5.78 -19.52 -15.83
C SER A 169 -6.11 -18.26 -15.02
N LEU A 170 -6.58 -17.20 -15.68
CA LEU A 170 -7.00 -16.00 -15.01
C LEU A 170 -8.30 -16.21 -14.22
N CYS A 171 -9.29 -16.91 -14.79
CA CYS A 171 -10.53 -17.20 -14.07
C CYS A 171 -10.25 -17.97 -12.78
N VAL A 172 -9.43 -19.02 -12.84
CA VAL A 172 -9.03 -19.80 -11.66
C VAL A 172 -8.32 -18.93 -10.63
N PHE A 173 -7.36 -18.11 -11.06
CA PHE A 173 -6.64 -17.21 -10.15
C PHE A 173 -7.55 -16.15 -9.53
N ARG A 174 -8.42 -15.53 -10.32
CA ARG A 174 -9.40 -14.53 -9.87
C ARG A 174 -10.33 -15.13 -8.81
N ASP A 175 -10.95 -16.27 -9.11
CA ASP A 175 -11.96 -16.86 -8.23
C ASP A 175 -11.33 -17.32 -6.91
N TRP A 176 -10.10 -17.85 -6.97
CA TRP A 176 -9.32 -18.13 -5.76
C TRP A 176 -9.01 -16.85 -4.96
N LEU A 177 -8.50 -15.79 -5.61
CA LEU A 177 -8.12 -14.57 -4.91
C LEU A 177 -9.34 -13.89 -4.26
N LEU A 178 -10.48 -13.85 -4.94
CA LEU A 178 -11.72 -13.25 -4.45
C LEU A 178 -12.39 -14.06 -3.33
N SER A 179 -12.10 -15.37 -3.24
CA SER A 179 -12.54 -16.21 -2.11
C SER A 179 -11.55 -16.22 -0.94
N THR A 180 -10.36 -15.63 -1.12
CA THR A 180 -9.37 -15.52 -0.05
C THR A 180 -9.70 -14.32 0.83
N PRO A 181 -9.75 -14.48 2.16
CA PRO A 181 -9.95 -13.35 3.05
C PRO A 181 -8.76 -12.39 2.95
N PHE A 182 -9.03 -11.12 2.67
CA PHE A 182 -8.06 -10.07 2.86
C PHE A 182 -8.03 -9.71 4.35
N PRO A 183 -6.84 -9.47 4.94
CA PRO A 183 -6.75 -9.10 6.33
C PRO A 183 -7.55 -7.83 6.57
N ASP A 184 -8.40 -7.88 7.60
CA ASP A 184 -9.32 -6.81 7.95
C ASP A 184 -8.51 -5.55 8.30
N PRO A 185 -8.80 -4.37 7.73
CA PRO A 185 -8.05 -3.16 8.03
C PRO A 185 -8.35 -2.56 9.42
N LEU A 186 -9.07 -3.29 10.31
CA LEU A 186 -9.61 -2.88 11.62
C LEU A 186 -8.71 -1.94 12.41
#